data_AF-A0A6P0R3H2-F1
#
_entry.id   AF-A0A6P0R3H2-F1
#
_cell.length_a   1.000
_cell.length_b   1.000
_cell.length_c   1.000
_cell.angle_alpha   90.00
_cell.angle_beta   90.00
_cell.angle_gamma   90.00
#
_symmetry.space_group_name_H-M   'P 1'
#
loop_
_entity.id
_entity.type
_entity.pdbx_description
1 polymer ?
#
loop_
_entity_poly.entity_id
_entity_poly.type
_entity_poly.pdbx_seq_one_letter_code
_entity_poly.pdbx_strand_id
1 'polypeptide(L)'
;MTKTTSDITTEKPQNFLSLIFAPNQDSNLTFQIAWTLLRVISGVVMIHNGFHKLDDVEGFATNVVSGILGFPFPTFFTYCAAYTQIVGSILLILGLLTRPAAIGLFFVMLVAIYFHVLEDGLFDVASYQAASLFATMYLFLVINGGGSFSLDRLIGEKVGNSD
;
A
#
# COMPACT_ATOMS: atom_id res chain seq x y z
N MET A 1 34.65 29.09 18.12
CA MET A 1 34.82 29.13 16.65
C MET A 1 34.31 27.80 16.08
N THR A 2 32.98 27.62 16.05
CA THR A 2 32.12 27.77 14.85
C THR A 2 32.56 26.91 13.66
N LYS A 3 32.03 25.69 13.60
CA LYS A 3 31.77 25.01 12.31
C LYS A 3 30.33 25.29 11.91
N THR A 4 30.24 25.74 10.68
CA THR A 4 29.17 26.37 9.91
C THR A 4 27.88 25.55 9.84
N THR A 5 26.76 26.19 10.21
CA THR A 5 25.39 25.78 9.90
C THR A 5 25.04 26.18 8.46
N SER A 6 25.57 25.48 7.45
CA SER A 6 25.31 25.80 6.03
C SER A 6 24.64 24.72 5.21
N ASP A 7 24.12 23.65 5.81
CA ASP A 7 23.15 22.77 5.16
C ASP A 7 21.78 22.95 5.81
N ILE A 8 21.27 24.18 5.74
CA ILE A 8 19.82 24.37 5.70
C ILE A 8 19.46 23.99 4.27
N THR A 9 19.09 22.73 4.10
CA THR A 9 18.52 22.19 2.88
C THR A 9 17.52 23.20 2.34
N THR A 10 17.72 23.62 1.10
CA THR A 10 16.73 24.39 0.36
C THR A 10 15.53 23.47 0.12
N GLU A 11 14.67 23.33 1.13
CA GLU A 11 13.38 22.66 1.01
C GLU A 11 12.58 23.43 -0.05
N LYS A 12 12.61 22.92 -1.30
CA LYS A 12 11.75 23.41 -2.38
C LYS A 12 10.32 23.33 -1.84
N PRO A 13 9.49 24.39 -1.94
CA PRO A 13 8.13 24.37 -1.41
C PRO A 13 7.41 23.15 -1.97
N GLN A 14 7.08 22.21 -1.08
CA GLN A 14 6.49 20.95 -1.49
C GLN A 14 5.01 21.20 -1.79
N ASN A 15 4.69 21.24 -3.08
CA ASN A 15 3.30 21.28 -3.53
C ASN A 15 2.62 19.94 -3.21
N PHE A 16 1.31 19.94 -3.00
CA PHE A 16 0.55 18.72 -2.67
C PHE A 16 0.78 17.58 -3.67
N LEU A 17 0.95 17.93 -4.95
CA LEU A 17 1.26 16.96 -6.00
C LEU A 17 2.64 16.32 -5.82
N SER A 18 3.66 17.07 -5.40
CA SER A 18 4.97 16.47 -5.13
C SER A 18 4.92 15.53 -3.94
N LEU A 19 4.06 15.76 -2.95
CA LEU A 19 3.91 14.84 -1.82
C LEU A 19 3.31 13.48 -2.23
N ILE A 20 2.45 13.45 -3.24
CA ILE A 20 1.85 12.22 -3.76
C ILE A 20 2.83 11.48 -4.68
N PHE A 21 3.49 12.20 -5.59
CA PHE A 21 4.24 11.61 -6.69
C PHE A 21 5.76 11.54 -6.47
N ALA A 22 6.34 12.35 -5.59
CA ALA A 22 7.78 12.29 -5.32
C ALA A 22 8.07 11.17 -4.30
N PRO A 23 8.76 10.09 -4.70
CA PRO A 23 9.25 9.10 -3.74
C PRO A 23 10.42 9.69 -2.92
N ASN A 24 10.64 9.15 -1.71
CA ASN A 24 11.85 9.43 -0.96
C ASN A 24 13.06 8.96 -1.78
N GLN A 25 14.00 9.87 -2.04
CA GLN A 25 15.11 9.61 -2.95
C GLN A 25 16.31 9.04 -2.21
N ASP A 26 16.70 7.81 -2.58
CA ASP A 26 17.99 7.23 -2.26
C ASP A 26 18.77 6.93 -3.54
N SER A 27 20.06 7.28 -3.59
CA SER A 27 20.92 7.07 -4.77
C SER A 27 21.44 5.63 -4.90
N ASN A 28 21.21 4.77 -3.89
CA ASN A 28 21.71 3.40 -3.87
C ASN A 28 20.87 2.49 -4.79
N LEU A 29 21.45 2.07 -5.91
CA LEU A 29 20.80 1.22 -6.90
C LEU A 29 20.29 -0.11 -6.32
N THR A 30 21.08 -0.77 -5.47
CA THR A 30 20.70 -2.05 -4.86
C THR A 30 19.46 -1.89 -3.98
N PHE A 31 19.40 -0.81 -3.20
CA PHE A 31 18.22 -0.49 -2.40
C PHE A 31 16.99 -0.23 -3.28
N GLN A 32 17.16 0.50 -4.39
CA GLN A 32 16.07 0.78 -5.32
C GLN A 32 15.54 -0.49 -6.02
N ILE A 33 16.42 -1.43 -6.33
CA ILE A 33 16.03 -2.75 -6.86
C ILE A 33 15.24 -3.51 -5.80
N ALA A 34 15.73 -3.58 -4.56
CA ALA A 34 15.04 -4.29 -3.47
C ALA A 34 13.65 -3.69 -3.19
N TRP A 35 13.53 -2.36 -3.16
CA TRP A 35 12.26 -1.66 -3.01
C TRP A 35 11.31 -1.96 -4.17
N THR A 36 11.80 -1.95 -5.41
CA THR A 36 10.97 -2.26 -6.59
C THR A 36 10.49 -3.71 -6.57
N LEU A 37 11.35 -4.65 -6.17
CA LEU A 37 10.96 -6.05 -5.99
C LEU A 37 9.91 -6.19 -4.89
N LEU A 38 10.09 -5.52 -3.74
CA LEU A 38 9.09 -5.49 -2.66
C LEU A 38 7.73 -5.01 -3.21
N ARG A 39 7.73 -3.90 -3.94
CA ARG A 39 6.53 -3.29 -4.54
C ARG A 39 5.84 -4.24 -5.53
N VAL A 40 6.59 -4.79 -6.48
CA VAL A 40 6.05 -5.64 -7.56
C VAL A 40 5.58 -6.98 -7.00
N ILE A 41 6.39 -7.66 -6.19
CA ILE A 41 6.05 -8.99 -5.66
C ILE A 41 4.86 -8.88 -4.70
N SER A 42 4.87 -7.90 -3.79
CA SER A 42 3.74 -7.73 -2.86
C SER A 42 2.43 -7.39 -3.58
N GLY A 43 2.48 -6.62 -4.68
CA GLY A 43 1.32 -6.39 -5.53
C GLY A 43 0.85 -7.65 -6.25
N VAL A 44 1.76 -8.38 -6.91
CA VAL A 44 1.41 -9.60 -7.67
C VAL A 44 0.73 -10.65 -6.78
N VAL A 45 1.29 -10.91 -5.59
CA VAL A 45 0.72 -11.90 -4.67
C VAL A 45 -0.65 -11.46 -4.14
N MET A 46 -0.84 -10.15 -3.90
CA MET A 46 -2.10 -9.63 -3.36
C MET A 46 -3.28 -9.71 -4.34
N ILE A 47 -3.01 -9.71 -5.65
CA ILE A 47 -4.05 -9.88 -6.68
C ILE A 47 -4.79 -11.21 -6.47
N HIS A 48 -4.10 -12.28 -6.06
CA HIS A 48 -4.72 -13.57 -5.77
C HIS A 48 -5.79 -13.46 -4.66
N ASN A 49 -5.50 -12.74 -3.58
CA ASN A 49 -6.44 -12.53 -2.47
C ASN A 49 -7.70 -11.76 -2.91
N GLY A 50 -7.56 -10.87 -3.89
CA GLY A 50 -8.66 -10.12 -4.47
C GLY A 50 -9.57 -11.02 -5.31
N PHE A 51 -8.99 -11.85 -6.19
CA PHE A 51 -9.77 -12.80 -6.98
C PHE A 51 -10.49 -13.85 -6.13
N HIS A 52 -9.84 -14.37 -5.09
CA HIS A 52 -10.48 -15.31 -4.16
C HIS A 52 -11.75 -14.74 -3.51
N LYS A 53 -11.85 -13.42 -3.31
CA LYS A 53 -13.08 -12.76 -2.82
C LYS A 53 -14.16 -12.62 -3.89
N LEU A 54 -13.78 -12.60 -5.16
CA LEU A 54 -14.71 -12.52 -6.29
C LEU A 54 -15.22 -13.89 -6.72
N ASP A 55 -14.49 -14.96 -6.42
CA ASP A 55 -14.91 -16.34 -6.72
C ASP A 55 -16.20 -16.72 -5.97
N ASP A 56 -16.36 -16.23 -4.73
CA ASP A 56 -17.59 -16.39 -3.93
C ASP A 56 -17.92 -15.11 -3.15
N VAL A 57 -18.51 -14.14 -3.87
CA VAL A 57 -18.87 -12.84 -3.30
C VAL A 57 -19.92 -12.99 -2.19
N GLU A 58 -20.92 -13.85 -2.38
CA GLU A 58 -22.04 -13.99 -1.45
C GLU A 58 -21.60 -14.72 -0.16
N GLY A 59 -20.77 -15.76 -0.29
CA GLY A 59 -20.18 -16.44 0.85
C GLY A 59 -19.24 -15.53 1.64
N PHE A 60 -18.37 -14.77 0.97
CA PHE A 60 -17.49 -13.81 1.68
C PHE A 60 -18.31 -12.70 2.36
N ALA A 61 -19.32 -12.16 1.67
CA ALA A 61 -20.22 -11.16 2.23
C ALA A 61 -20.91 -11.68 3.52
N THR A 62 -21.47 -12.88 3.45
CA THR A 62 -22.26 -13.45 4.55
C THR A 62 -21.37 -13.86 5.73
N ASN A 63 -20.32 -14.63 5.47
CA ASN A 63 -19.52 -15.26 6.51
C ASN A 63 -18.51 -14.29 7.13
N VAL A 64 -17.86 -13.46 6.31
CA VAL A 64 -16.82 -12.54 6.77
C VAL A 64 -17.40 -11.18 7.12
N VAL A 65 -18.05 -10.53 6.15
CA VAL A 65 -18.39 -9.11 6.27
C VAL A 65 -19.56 -8.87 7.23
N SER A 66 -20.67 -9.59 7.07
CA SER A 66 -21.79 -9.50 8.04
C SER A 66 -21.59 -10.42 9.24
N GLY A 67 -21.08 -11.63 9.02
CA GLY A 67 -21.03 -12.68 10.05
C GLY A 67 -20.04 -12.40 11.17
N ILE A 68 -18.81 -12.00 10.81
CA ILE A 68 -17.73 -11.80 11.78
C ILE A 68 -17.47 -10.31 12.00
N LEU A 69 -17.32 -9.52 10.92
CA LEU A 69 -17.03 -8.09 11.03
C LEU A 69 -18.25 -7.25 11.44
N GLY A 70 -19.48 -7.74 11.21
CA GLY A 70 -20.71 -7.02 11.53
C GLY A 70 -20.93 -5.74 10.72
N PHE A 71 -20.32 -5.62 9.53
CA PHE A 71 -20.43 -4.42 8.70
C PHE A 71 -21.77 -4.37 7.95
N PRO A 72 -22.40 -3.18 7.83
CA PRO A 72 -23.57 -3.01 6.99
C PRO A 72 -23.19 -3.14 5.50
N PHE A 73 -24.16 -3.51 4.64
CA PHE A 73 -23.93 -3.67 3.19
C PHE A 73 -22.80 -4.67 2.84
N PRO A 74 -22.93 -5.94 3.22
CA PRO A 74 -21.81 -6.88 3.18
C PRO A 74 -21.25 -7.10 1.77
N THR A 75 -22.12 -7.21 0.77
CA THR A 75 -21.72 -7.33 -0.65
C THR A 75 -20.91 -6.12 -1.14
N PHE A 76 -21.26 -4.91 -0.70
CA PHE A 76 -20.53 -3.69 -1.10
C PHE A 76 -19.10 -3.72 -0.57
N PHE A 77 -18.92 -4.04 0.72
CA PHE A 77 -17.59 -4.13 1.32
C PHE A 77 -16.76 -5.29 0.76
N THR A 78 -17.39 -6.42 0.36
CA THR A 78 -16.70 -7.49 -0.37
C THR A 78 -16.10 -6.95 -1.68
N TYR A 79 -16.88 -6.23 -2.49
CA TYR A 79 -16.36 -5.62 -3.72
C TYR A 79 -15.29 -4.57 -3.45
N CYS A 80 -15.48 -3.71 -2.44
CA CYS A 80 -14.47 -2.72 -2.06
C CYS A 80 -13.15 -3.37 -1.67
N ALA A 81 -13.17 -4.42 -0.85
CA ALA A 81 -11.96 -5.16 -0.47
C ALA A 81 -11.31 -5.83 -1.68
N ALA A 82 -12.09 -6.53 -2.51
CA ALA A 82 -11.60 -7.23 -3.69
C ALA A 82 -10.98 -6.29 -4.72
N TYR A 83 -11.69 -5.22 -5.10
CA TYR A 83 -11.20 -4.26 -6.09
C TYR A 83 -10.03 -3.43 -5.55
N THR A 84 -10.00 -3.12 -4.25
CA THR A 84 -8.80 -2.48 -3.66
C THR A 84 -7.59 -3.40 -3.78
N GLN A 85 -7.74 -4.70 -3.50
CA GLN A 85 -6.66 -5.68 -3.64
C GLN A 85 -6.21 -5.88 -5.09
N ILE A 86 -7.12 -5.82 -6.06
CA ILE A 86 -6.76 -6.00 -7.48
C ILE A 86 -6.22 -4.71 -8.08
N VAL A 87 -7.04 -3.65 -8.10
CA VAL A 87 -6.71 -2.37 -8.75
C VAL A 87 -5.58 -1.67 -8.01
N GLY A 88 -5.62 -1.66 -6.67
CA GLY A 88 -4.54 -1.11 -5.86
C GLY A 88 -3.22 -1.82 -6.12
N SER A 89 -3.23 -3.15 -6.27
CA SER A 89 -2.01 -3.90 -6.58
C SER A 89 -1.49 -3.63 -7.99
N ILE A 90 -2.37 -3.49 -8.99
CA ILE A 90 -1.95 -3.12 -10.36
C ILE A 90 -1.28 -1.75 -10.37
N LEU A 91 -1.89 -0.77 -9.71
CA LEU A 91 -1.31 0.58 -9.54
C LEU A 91 0.04 0.50 -8.83
N LEU A 92 0.12 -0.29 -7.76
CA LEU A 92 1.34 -0.51 -7.00
C LEU A 92 2.45 -1.14 -7.84
N ILE A 93 2.16 -2.20 -8.62
CA ILE A 93 3.14 -2.87 -9.49
C ILE A 93 3.75 -1.88 -10.47
N LEU A 94 2.91 -1.07 -11.13
CA LEU A 94 3.34 -0.02 -12.05
C LEU A 94 4.11 1.11 -11.34
N GLY A 95 3.94 1.26 -10.02
CA GLY A 95 4.44 2.38 -9.25
C GLY A 95 3.74 3.67 -9.66
N LEU A 96 2.43 3.61 -9.89
CA LEU A 96 1.57 4.74 -10.22
C LEU A 96 0.58 4.97 -9.07
N LEU A 97 0.47 6.21 -8.59
CA LEU A 97 -0.30 6.56 -7.39
C LEU A 97 0.07 5.62 -6.23
N THR A 98 1.36 5.35 -6.05
CA THR A 98 1.89 4.35 -5.12
C THR A 98 1.41 4.61 -3.71
N ARG A 99 1.45 5.87 -3.25
CA ARG A 99 0.99 6.24 -1.89
C ARG A 99 -0.51 5.97 -1.73
N PRO A 100 -1.43 6.53 -2.54
CA PRO A 100 -2.86 6.18 -2.47
C PRO A 100 -3.15 4.69 -2.57
N ALA A 101 -2.52 3.98 -3.51
CA ALA A 101 -2.70 2.55 -3.71
C ALA A 101 -2.26 1.75 -2.47
N ALA A 102 -1.09 2.07 -1.93
CA ALA A 102 -0.56 1.44 -0.72
C ALA A 102 -1.43 1.76 0.51
N ILE A 103 -2.01 2.96 0.63
CA ILE A 103 -2.94 3.30 1.71
C ILE A 103 -4.17 2.38 1.65
N GLY A 104 -4.79 2.23 0.47
CA GLY A 104 -5.95 1.35 0.31
C GLY A 104 -5.63 -0.10 0.67
N LEU A 105 -4.52 -0.62 0.14
CA LEU A 105 -4.06 -1.99 0.43
C LEU A 105 -3.73 -2.18 1.92
N PHE A 106 -3.08 -1.20 2.55
CA PHE A 106 -2.78 -1.20 3.97
C PHE A 106 -4.06 -1.31 4.80
N PHE A 107 -5.08 -0.49 4.52
CA PHE A 107 -6.36 -0.55 5.22
C PHE A 107 -7.05 -1.91 5.06
N VAL A 108 -7.05 -2.52 3.86
CA VAL A 108 -7.61 -3.85 3.68
C VAL A 108 -6.86 -4.89 4.52
N MET A 109 -5.54 -4.77 4.66
CA MET A 109 -4.77 -5.66 5.54
C MET A 109 -5.08 -5.45 7.02
N LEU A 110 -5.31 -4.20 7.46
CA LEU A 110 -5.75 -3.95 8.84
C LEU A 110 -7.11 -4.58 9.13
N VAL A 111 -8.06 -4.49 8.19
CA VAL A 111 -9.36 -5.16 8.32
C VAL A 111 -9.20 -6.68 8.34
N ALA A 112 -8.30 -7.24 7.53
CA ALA A 112 -8.01 -8.68 7.54
C ALA A 112 -7.38 -9.14 8.86
N ILE A 113 -6.45 -8.37 9.44
CA ILE A 113 -5.90 -8.65 10.78
C ILE A 113 -7.01 -8.61 11.81
N TYR A 114 -7.86 -7.57 11.78
CA TYR A 114 -8.98 -7.44 12.70
C TYR A 114 -9.95 -8.62 12.61
N PHE A 115 -10.30 -9.04 11.39
CA PHE A 115 -11.11 -10.23 11.12
C PHE A 115 -10.52 -11.49 11.79
N HIS A 116 -9.26 -11.82 11.53
CA HIS A 116 -8.62 -13.00 12.11
C HIS A 116 -8.49 -12.93 13.64
N VAL A 117 -8.26 -11.74 14.19
CA VAL A 117 -8.25 -11.56 15.65
C VAL A 117 -9.63 -11.80 16.26
N LEU A 118 -10.71 -11.46 15.56
CA LEU A 118 -12.08 -11.74 16.01
C LEU A 118 -12.45 -13.23 15.87
N GLU A 119 -12.06 -13.87 14.76
CA GLU A 119 -12.41 -15.26 14.46
C GLU A 119 -11.57 -16.27 15.25
N ASP A 120 -10.25 -16.11 15.22
CA ASP A 120 -9.29 -17.09 15.75
C ASP A 120 -8.71 -16.69 17.12
N GLY A 121 -8.79 -15.39 17.45
CA GLY A 121 -8.30 -14.82 18.69
C GLY A 121 -6.90 -14.19 18.58
N LEU A 122 -6.61 -13.23 19.45
CA LEU A 122 -5.38 -12.41 19.39
C LEU A 122 -4.07 -13.21 19.47
N PHE A 123 -4.07 -14.35 20.15
CA PHE A 123 -2.85 -15.14 20.36
C PHE A 123 -2.62 -16.19 19.26
N ASP A 124 -3.55 -16.35 18.32
CA ASP A 124 -3.32 -17.17 17.14
C ASP A 124 -2.60 -16.38 16.04
N VAL A 125 -1.30 -16.15 16.25
CA VAL A 125 -0.47 -15.36 15.32
C VAL A 125 -0.47 -15.96 13.91
N ALA A 126 -0.67 -17.27 13.79
CA ALA A 126 -0.61 -17.97 12.51
C ALA A 126 -1.71 -17.52 11.53
N SER A 127 -2.89 -17.12 12.02
CA SER A 127 -4.01 -16.69 11.19
C SER A 127 -3.77 -15.33 10.53
N TYR A 128 -3.20 -14.37 11.27
CA TYR A 128 -3.02 -12.99 10.79
C TYR A 128 -1.57 -12.62 10.42
N GLN A 129 -0.62 -13.56 10.47
CA GLN A 129 0.79 -13.30 10.14
C GLN A 129 0.98 -12.75 8.72
N ALA A 130 0.29 -13.32 7.73
CA ALA A 130 0.44 -12.92 6.33
C ALA A 130 -0.09 -11.48 6.12
N ALA A 131 -1.28 -11.20 6.67
CA ALA A 131 -1.87 -9.86 6.63
C ALA A 131 -0.97 -8.83 7.33
N SER A 132 -0.33 -9.19 8.44
CA SER A 132 0.63 -8.32 9.16
C SER A 132 1.87 -8.00 8.34
N LEU A 133 2.43 -8.99 7.65
CA LEU A 133 3.58 -8.78 6.77
C LEU A 133 3.20 -7.85 5.63
N PHE A 134 2.10 -8.12 4.92
CA PHE A 134 1.62 -7.23 3.85
C PHE A 134 1.31 -5.82 4.34
N ALA A 135 0.65 -5.68 5.50
CA ALA A 135 0.40 -4.37 6.11
C ALA A 135 1.70 -3.60 6.33
N THR A 136 2.74 -4.26 6.85
CA THR A 136 4.04 -3.64 7.09
C THR A 136 4.71 -3.22 5.76
N MET A 137 4.65 -4.06 4.74
CA MET A 137 5.17 -3.73 3.40
C MET A 137 4.44 -2.52 2.80
N TYR A 138 3.12 -2.47 2.90
CA TYR A 138 2.36 -1.34 2.38
C TYR A 138 2.58 -0.07 3.18
N LEU A 139 2.71 -0.16 4.51
CA LEU A 139 3.09 0.99 5.34
C LEU A 139 4.45 1.57 4.93
N PHE A 140 5.43 0.71 4.64
CA PHE A 140 6.71 1.14 4.08
C PHE A 140 6.53 1.92 2.77
N LEU A 141 5.65 1.46 1.87
CA LEU A 141 5.35 2.13 0.59
C LEU A 141 4.51 3.41 0.75
N VAL A 142 3.66 3.50 1.78
CA VAL A 142 2.94 4.74 2.14
C VAL A 142 3.93 5.82 2.56
N ILE A 143 4.91 5.46 3.39
CA ILE A 143 5.90 6.39 3.93
C ILE A 143 6.90 6.82 2.85
N ASN A 144 7.42 5.86 2.09
CA ASN A 144 8.54 6.10 1.19
C ASN A 144 8.12 6.37 -0.27
N GLY A 145 6.92 5.94 -0.69
CA GLY A 145 6.43 6.06 -2.06
C GLY A 145 6.88 4.91 -2.99
N GLY A 146 6.95 5.19 -4.29
CA GLY A 146 7.17 4.17 -5.34
C GLY A 146 8.63 3.78 -5.62
N GLY A 147 9.60 4.52 -5.09
CA GLY A 147 11.03 4.34 -5.39
C GLY A 147 11.43 4.80 -6.81
N SER A 148 12.69 4.56 -7.18
CA SER A 148 13.26 5.09 -8.43
C SER A 148 12.73 4.46 -9.72
N PHE A 149 12.26 3.22 -9.67
CA PHE A 149 11.69 2.53 -10.84
C PHE A 149 10.15 2.59 -10.83
N SER A 150 9.59 3.76 -10.53
CA SER A 150 8.14 4.01 -10.48
C SER A 150 7.71 5.02 -11.54
N LEU A 151 6.46 4.90 -12.02
CA LEU A 151 5.85 5.93 -12.87
C LEU A 151 5.64 7.24 -12.10
N ASP A 152 5.40 7.17 -10.80
CA ASP A 152 5.29 8.32 -9.91
C ASP A 152 6.53 9.20 -9.98
N ARG A 153 7.73 8.62 -10.00
CA ARG A 153 8.97 9.36 -10.19
C ARG A 153 8.97 10.15 -11.49
N LEU A 154 8.60 9.51 -12.60
CA LEU A 154 8.59 10.16 -13.92
C LEU A 154 7.60 11.32 -13.97
N ILE A 155 6.48 11.20 -13.28
CA ILE A 155 5.47 12.26 -13.15
C ILE A 155 5.99 13.36 -12.22
N GLY A 156 6.56 13.01 -11.07
CA GLY A 156 7.11 13.94 -10.09
C GLY A 156 8.25 14.80 -10.64
N GLU A 157 9.15 14.23 -11.45
CA GLU A 157 10.21 14.99 -12.14
C GLU A 157 9.64 16.03 -13.10
N LYS A 158 8.54 15.72 -13.81
CA LYS A 158 7.89 16.67 -14.73
C LYS A 158 7.13 17.76 -13.99
N VAL A 159 6.36 17.41 -12.96
CA VAL A 159 5.60 18.37 -12.15
C VAL A 159 6.56 19.32 -11.43
N GLY A 160 7.65 18.80 -10.85
CA GLY A 160 8.65 19.62 -10.17
C GLY A 160 9.48 20.53 -11.08
N ASN A 161 9.56 20.26 -12.38
CA ASN A 161 10.29 21.09 -13.36
C ASN A 161 9.39 22.12 -14.06
N SER A 162 8.09 22.14 -13.77
CA SER A 162 7.11 23.06 -14.40
C SER A 162 6.83 24.31 -13.56
N ASP A 163 7.42 24.41 -12.36
CA ASP A 163 7.43 25.56 -11.45
C ASP A 163 8.76 26.33 -11.56
#